data_AF-A0A962NYW5-F1
#
_entry.id   AF-A0A962NYW5-F1
#
_cell.length_a   1.000
_cell.length_b   1.000
_cell.length_c   1.000
_cell.angle_alpha   90.00
_cell.angle_beta   90.00
_cell.angle_gamma   90.00
#
_symmetry.space_group_name_H-M   'P 1'
#
loop_
_entity.id
_entity.type
_entity.pdbx_description
1 polymer ?
#
loop_
_entity_poly.entity_id
_entity_poly.type
_entity_poly.pdbx_seq_one_letter_code
_entity_poly.pdbx_strand_id
1 'polypeptide(L)' 'MISTWTKIDPKQNCFRFYAVSLASDLFNAYVVSCEWGRIGAKRYHRKVDVFSSYDEAMAQVKHIEALRVKHHYQAA' A
#
# COMPACT_ATOMS: atom_id res chain seq x y z
N MET A 1 2.94 9.50 -1.69
CA MET A 1 2.09 8.28 -1.73
C MET A 1 1.50 8.20 -3.11
N ILE A 2 1.47 7.02 -3.72
CA ILE A 2 0.86 6.85 -5.04
C ILE A 2 -0.63 6.56 -4.88
N SER A 3 -0.99 5.67 -3.94
CA SER A 3 -2.37 5.25 -3.76
C SER A 3 -2.66 4.90 -2.30
N THR A 4 -3.86 5.22 -1.84
CA THR A 4 -4.34 4.95 -0.47
C THR A 4 -5.74 4.33 -0.55
N TRP A 5 -6.02 3.39 0.34
CA TRP A 5 -7.33 2.76 0.45
C TRP A 5 -7.74 2.56 1.90
N THR A 6 -9.05 2.49 2.12
CA THR A 6 -9.66 2.10 3.38
C THR A 6 -10.62 0.93 3.20
N LYS A 7 -10.82 0.18 4.28
CA LYS A 7 -11.88 -0.82 4.39
C LYS A 7 -12.57 -0.61 5.73
N ILE A 8 -13.78 -0.07 5.67
CA ILE A 8 -14.57 0.30 6.84
C ILE A 8 -15.87 -0.49 6.83
N ASP A 9 -16.03 -1.37 7.80
CA ASP A 9 -17.27 -2.08 8.09
C ASP A 9 -17.51 -2.05 9.62
N PRO A 10 -18.35 -1.13 10.11
CA PRO A 10 -18.67 -1.02 11.52
C PRO A 10 -19.36 -2.26 12.10
N LYS A 11 -20.15 -2.99 11.28
CA LYS A 11 -20.87 -4.19 11.75
C LYS A 11 -19.92 -5.32 12.10
N GLN A 12 -18.76 -5.37 11.45
CA GLN A 12 -17.70 -6.35 11.69
C GLN A 12 -16.52 -5.80 12.51
N ASN A 13 -16.63 -4.59 13.07
CA ASN A 13 -15.53 -3.90 13.75
C ASN A 13 -14.24 -3.79 12.88
N CYS A 14 -14.41 -3.64 11.57
CA CYS A 14 -13.32 -3.58 10.60
C CYS A 14 -13.05 -2.12 10.22
N PHE A 15 -11.89 -1.61 10.62
CA PHE A 15 -11.46 -0.24 10.29
C PHE A 15 -10.01 -0.30 9.86
N ARG A 16 -9.74 -0.57 8.58
CA ARG A 16 -8.39 -0.82 8.06
C ARG A 16 -8.00 0.22 7.02
N PHE A 17 -6.73 0.55 6.97
CA PHE A 17 -6.13 1.31 5.88
C PHE A 17 -5.05 0.48 5.20
N TYR A 18 -4.77 0.84 3.94
CA TYR A 18 -3.62 0.37 3.19
C TYR A 18 -3.09 1.55 2.38
N ALA A 19 -1.78 1.79 2.39
CA ALA A 19 -1.14 2.84 1.63
C ALA A 19 0.07 2.27 0.88
N VAL A 20 0.28 2.74 -0.34
CA VAL A 20 1.45 2.41 -1.16
C VAL A 20 2.15 3.69 -1.57
N SER A 21 3.46 3.72 -1.40
CA SER A 21 4.34 4.74 -1.93
C SER A 21 5.43 4.12 -2.79
N LEU A 22 5.82 4.86 -3.82
CA LEU A 22 7.00 4.60 -4.64
C LEU A 22 7.96 5.76 -4.43
N ALA A 23 9.23 5.47 -4.20
CA ALA A 23 10.30 6.44 -4.12
C ALA A 23 11.52 5.92 -4.85
N SER A 24 12.41 6.81 -5.30
CA SER A 24 13.77 6.45 -5.68
C SER A 24 14.66 6.46 -4.44
N ASP A 25 15.62 5.54 -4.34
CA ASP A 25 16.68 5.63 -3.34
C ASP A 25 17.91 6.42 -3.83
N LEU A 26 18.95 6.50 -3.01
CA LEU A 26 20.21 7.20 -3.33
C LEU A 26 21.09 6.44 -4.36
N PHE A 27 20.72 5.22 -4.73
CA PHE A 27 21.49 4.30 -5.58
C PHE A 27 20.78 3.98 -6.90
N ASN A 28 19.84 4.83 -7.32
CA ASN A 28 19.01 4.66 -8.53
C ASN A 28 18.10 3.41 -8.50
N ALA A 29 17.79 2.87 -7.33
CA ALA A 29 16.78 1.83 -7.18
C ALA A 29 15.39 2.44 -6.89
N TYR A 30 14.35 1.66 -7.15
CA TYR A 30 12.96 2.02 -6.93
C TYR A 30 12.42 1.26 -5.72
N VAL A 31 11.94 1.99 -4.72
CA VAL A 31 11.47 1.46 -3.45
C VAL A 31 9.95 1.56 -3.38
N VAL A 32 9.29 0.41 -3.31
CA VAL A 32 7.84 0.33 -3.06
C VAL A 32 7.65 0.06 -1.56
N SER A 33 7.08 1.02 -0.85
CA SER A 33 6.71 0.86 0.56
C SER A 33 5.20 0.70 0.70
N CYS A 34 4.79 -0.36 1.37
CA CYS A 34 3.41 -0.67 1.69
C CYS A 34 3.20 -0.53 3.19
N GLU A 35 2.19 0.22 3.59
CA GLU A 35 1.81 0.42 4.99
C GLU A 35 0.37 0.01 5.20
N TRP A 36 0.08 -0.72 6.28
CA TRP A 36 -1.28 -1.12 6.60
C TRP A 36 -1.49 -1.28 8.10
N GLY A 37 -2.73 -1.07 8.51
CA GLY A 37 -3.07 -1.14 9.93
C GLY A 37 -4.53 -0.85 10.19
N ARG A 38 -4.86 -0.72 11.47
CA ARG A 38 -6.18 -0.26 11.91
C ARG A 38 -6.20 1.27 11.92
N ILE A 39 -7.26 1.88 11.39
CA ILE A 39 -7.44 3.33 11.40
C ILE A 39 -7.52 3.81 12.86
N GLY A 40 -6.78 4.87 13.20
CA GLY A 40 -6.67 5.42 14.55
C GLY A 40 -5.71 4.67 15.49
N ALA A 41 -5.09 3.56 15.05
CA ALA A 41 -4.07 2.89 15.84
C ALA A 41 -2.72 3.63 15.74
N LYS A 42 -1.97 3.66 16.85
CA LYS A 42 -0.62 4.25 16.90
C LYS A 42 0.44 3.44 16.14
N ARG A 43 0.17 2.16 15.86
CA ARG A 43 1.10 1.23 15.20
C ARG A 43 0.49 0.76 13.88
N TYR A 44 1.36 0.59 12.90
CA TYR A 44 1.06 0.00 11.61
C TYR A 44 2.15 -0.97 11.21
N HIS A 45 1.85 -1.83 10.25
CA HIS A 45 2.82 -2.71 9.62
C HIS A 45 3.36 -2.02 8.37
N ARG A 46 4.63 -2.26 8.07
CA ARG A 46 5.28 -1.77 6.87
C ARG A 46 6.02 -2.92 6.18
N LYS A 47 5.89 -3.03 4.87
CA LYS A 47 6.74 -3.86 4.01
C LYS A 47 7.40 -2.96 2.98
N VAL A 48 8.67 -3.22 2.71
CA VAL A 48 9.45 -2.48 1.71
C VAL A 48 10.01 -3.50 0.73
N ASP A 49 9.76 -3.27 -0.55
CA ASP A 49 10.32 -4.02 -1.67
C ASP A 49 11.18 -3.07 -2.52
N VAL A 50 12.34 -3.52 -2.98
CA VAL A 50 13.30 -2.72 -3.77
C VAL A 50 13.48 -3.35 -5.14
N PHE A 51 13.45 -2.52 -6.18
CA PHE A 51 13.50 -2.91 -7.58
C PHE A 51 14.59 -2.14 -8.32
N SER A 52 15.23 -2.79 -9.29
CA SER A 52 16.22 -2.15 -10.17
C SER A 52 15.59 -1.43 -11.37
N SER A 53 14.30 -1.62 -11.63
CA SER A 53 13.57 -1.01 -12.74
C SER A 53 12.29 -0.32 -12.26
N TYR A 54 12.01 0.83 -12.86
CA TYR A 54 10.76 1.56 -12.64
C TYR A 54 9.55 0.71 -13.06
N ASP A 55 9.66 -0.01 -14.17
CA ASP A 55 8.56 -0.81 -14.71
C ASP A 55 8.20 -1.97 -13.77
N GLU A 56 9.20 -2.62 -13.17
CA GLU A 56 8.99 -3.67 -12.18
C GLU A 56 8.33 -3.12 -10.91
N ALA A 57 8.82 -1.97 -10.42
CA ALA A 57 8.24 -1.31 -9.27
C ALA A 57 6.78 -0.90 -9.52
N MET A 58 6.48 -0.36 -10.70
CA MET A 58 5.13 0.01 -11.10
C MET A 58 4.22 -1.19 -11.33
N ALA A 59 4.74 -2.30 -11.86
CA ALA A 59 4.00 -3.56 -11.95
C ALA A 59 3.60 -4.07 -10.56
N GLN A 60 4.51 -3.98 -9.58
CA GLN A 60 4.22 -4.31 -8.19
C GLN A 60 3.15 -3.39 -7.59
N VAL A 61 3.23 -2.08 -7.83
CA VAL A 61 2.20 -1.13 -7.40
C VAL A 61 0.84 -1.57 -7.95
N LYS A 62 0.70 -1.72 -9.28
CA LYS A 62 -0.54 -2.14 -9.94
C LYS A 62 -1.08 -3.48 -9.41
N HIS A 63 -0.20 -4.43 -9.13
CA HIS A 63 -0.57 -5.70 -8.51
C HIS A 63 -1.21 -5.49 -7.12
N ILE A 64 -0.61 -4.64 -6.28
CA ILE A 64 -1.16 -4.30 -4.97
C ILE A 64 -2.52 -3.60 -5.10
N GLU A 65 -2.66 -2.66 -6.05
CA GLU A 65 -3.92 -1.96 -6.33
C GLU A 65 -5.05 -2.95 -6.65
N ALA A 66 -4.78 -3.86 -7.61
CA ALA A 66 -5.74 -4.88 -8.02
C ALA A 66 -6.12 -5.80 -6.86
N LEU A 67 -5.15 -6.18 -6.02
CA LEU A 67 -5.43 -6.94 -4.80
C LEU A 67 -6.31 -6.17 -3.82
N ARG A 68 -6.08 -4.87 -3.61
CA ARG A 68 -6.90 -4.06 -2.70
C ARG A 68 -8.35 -3.99 -3.17
N VAL A 69 -8.56 -3.75 -4.46
CA VAL A 69 -9.90 -3.77 -5.08
C VAL A 69 -10.56 -5.15 -4.87
N LYS A 70 -9.84 -6.25 -5.16
CA LYS A 70 -10.33 -7.62 -4.93
C LYS A 70 -10.72 -7.89 -3.48
N HIS A 71 -10.04 -7.28 -2.52
CA HIS A 71 -10.33 -7.42 -1.09
C HIS A 71 -11.35 -6.41 -0.53
N HIS A 72 -12.06 -5.70 -1.42
CA HIS A 72 -13.08 -4.70 -1.09
C HIS A 72 -12.54 -3.51 -0.27
N TYR A 73 -11.29 -3.14 -0.53
CA TYR A 73 -10.80 -1.83 -0.12
C TYR A 73 -11.30 -0.79 -1.11
N GLN A 74 -11.65 0.38 -0.60
CA GLN A 74 -12.12 1.54 -1.37
C GLN A 74 -11.02 2.59 -1.40
N ALA A 75 -10.80 3.21 -2.56
CA ALA A 75 -9.84 4.30 -2.67
C ALA A 75 -10.22 5.44 -1.71
N ALA A 76 -9.23 6.00 -1.03
CA ALA A 76 -9.38 7.04 -0.02
C ALA A 76 -8.81 8.38 -0.48
#